data_AF-A0AAX4J441-F1
#
_entry.id   AF-A0AAX4J441-F1
#
_cell.length_a   1.000
_cell.length_b   1.000
_cell.length_c   1.000
_cell.angle_alpha   90.00
_cell.angle_beta   90.00
_cell.angle_gamma   90.00
#
_symmetry.space_group_name_H-M   'P 1'
#
loop_
_entity.id
_entity.type
_entity.pdbx_description
1 polymer ?
#
loop_
_entity_poly.entity_id
_entity_poly.type
_entity_poly.pdbx_seq_one_letter_code
_entity_poly.pdbx_strand_id
1 'polypeptide(L)'
;MSNSPGSVSFRYGAEADFFAKLAENFKATLNTKDAEDFENGGLDLVRREINLLQNQQQVTKNLQNMTRVQRFLDRMNDLQTVLETLGFPAVDSVMACIWGPMRFFLKVAHVLDRAFDNVLDVYHRFGLCILPYNDYVTFFGVSQNSIRCLIHTYDDVLEFHSAAYSVFSLRVGRTLPAKPLPSAALQI
;
A
#
# COMPACT_ATOMS: atom_id res chain seq x y z
N MET A 1 28.26 -20.04 -31.92
CA MET A 1 26.86 -19.56 -31.95
C MET A 1 26.52 -19.14 -30.53
N SER A 2 26.40 -17.84 -30.28
CA SER A 2 26.13 -17.27 -28.96
C SER A 2 24.62 -17.25 -28.73
N ASN A 3 24.13 -18.06 -27.79
CA ASN A 3 22.75 -17.97 -27.32
C ASN A 3 22.65 -16.76 -26.39
N SER A 4 22.08 -15.67 -26.88
CA SER A 4 21.59 -14.60 -26.00
C SER A 4 20.39 -15.14 -25.22
N PRO A 5 20.27 -14.88 -23.90
CA PRO A 5 19.05 -15.18 -23.19
C PRO A 5 17.95 -14.32 -23.80
N GLY A 6 16.92 -14.96 -24.37
CA GLY A 6 15.76 -14.23 -24.87
C GLY A 6 15.22 -13.36 -23.76
N SER A 7 15.10 -12.06 -24.00
CA SER A 7 14.37 -11.18 -23.11
C SER A 7 12.94 -11.72 -23.05
N VAL A 8 12.57 -12.27 -21.90
CA VAL A 8 11.19 -12.66 -21.65
C VAL A 8 10.43 -11.34 -21.61
N SER A 9 9.77 -10.97 -22.72
CA SER A 9 8.86 -9.84 -22.71
C SER A 9 7.63 -10.30 -21.94
N PHE A 10 7.60 -10.02 -20.64
CA PHE A 10 6.40 -10.22 -19.85
C PHE A 10 5.39 -9.15 -20.26
N ARG A 11 4.59 -9.45 -21.29
CA ARG A 11 3.49 -8.58 -21.73
C ARG A 11 2.28 -8.90 -20.86
N TYR A 12 2.21 -8.27 -19.69
CA TYR A 12 0.96 -8.20 -18.94
C TYR A 12 0.01 -7.33 -19.76
N GLY A 13 -1.13 -7.90 -20.13
CA GLY A 13 -2.13 -7.26 -20.99
C GLY A 13 -2.98 -6.28 -20.18
N ALA A 14 -4.29 -6.47 -20.20
CA ALA A 14 -5.26 -5.66 -19.45
C ALA A 14 -5.05 -5.68 -17.92
N GLU A 15 -4.27 -6.63 -17.39
CA GLU A 15 -4.03 -6.74 -15.95
C GLU A 15 -3.22 -5.59 -15.36
N ALA A 16 -2.34 -4.99 -16.16
CA ALA A 16 -1.59 -3.80 -15.76
C ALA A 16 -2.51 -2.62 -15.45
N ASP A 17 -3.64 -2.54 -16.16
CA ASP A 17 -4.62 -1.48 -15.97
C ASP A 17 -5.39 -1.62 -14.65
N PHE A 18 -5.46 -2.83 -14.05
CA PHE A 18 -6.19 -3.01 -12.79
C PHE A 18 -5.51 -2.31 -11.62
N PHE A 19 -4.19 -2.42 -11.46
CA PHE A 19 -3.49 -1.70 -10.38
C PHE A 19 -3.66 -0.19 -10.49
N ALA A 20 -3.48 0.34 -11.71
CA ALA A 20 -3.67 1.76 -11.98
C ALA A 20 -5.11 2.20 -11.68
N LYS A 21 -6.11 1.44 -12.14
CA LYS A 21 -7.53 1.72 -11.88
C LYS A 21 -7.89 1.68 -10.39
N LEU A 22 -7.37 0.70 -9.65
CA LEU A 22 -7.58 0.63 -8.21
C LEU A 22 -6.93 1.81 -7.49
N ALA A 23 -5.71 2.19 -7.89
CA ALA A 23 -5.02 3.38 -7.37
C ALA A 23 -5.81 4.67 -7.66
N GLU A 24 -6.32 4.85 -8.88
CA GLU A 24 -7.16 5.99 -9.27
C GLU A 24 -8.45 6.06 -8.46
N ASN A 25 -9.14 4.92 -8.31
CA ASN A 25 -10.35 4.83 -7.47
C ASN A 25 -10.06 5.22 -6.03
N PHE A 26 -8.95 4.75 -5.47
CA PHE A 26 -8.52 5.11 -4.13
C PHE A 26 -8.24 6.63 -4.01
N LYS A 27 -7.45 7.20 -4.93
CA LYS A 27 -7.14 8.64 -4.95
C LYS A 27 -8.41 9.49 -5.04
N ALA A 28 -9.42 9.06 -5.77
CA ALA A 28 -10.70 9.75 -5.87
C ALA A 28 -11.48 9.82 -4.53
N THR A 29 -11.13 9.00 -3.54
CA THR A 29 -11.69 9.08 -2.18
C THR A 29 -11.00 10.11 -1.29
N LEU A 30 -9.84 10.62 -1.71
CA LEU A 30 -9.02 11.54 -0.93
C LEU A 30 -9.39 13.00 -1.23
N ASN A 31 -9.18 13.90 -0.26
CA ASN A 31 -9.14 15.32 -0.61
C ASN A 31 -7.89 15.63 -1.44
N THR A 32 -7.94 16.71 -2.22
CA THR A 32 -6.87 17.09 -3.17
C THR A 32 -5.50 17.18 -2.51
N LYS A 33 -5.41 17.80 -1.32
CA LYS A 33 -4.15 17.96 -0.61
C LYS A 33 -3.54 16.61 -0.20
N ASP A 34 -4.37 15.71 0.32
CA ASP A 34 -3.89 14.38 0.74
C ASP A 34 -3.53 13.50 -0.46
N ALA A 35 -4.25 13.62 -1.58
CA ALA A 35 -3.87 12.94 -2.82
C ALA A 35 -2.47 13.39 -3.29
N GLU A 36 -2.21 14.70 -3.34
CA GLU A 36 -0.90 15.26 -3.70
C GLU A 36 0.20 14.86 -2.71
N ASP A 37 -0.08 14.90 -1.41
CA ASP A 37 0.86 14.49 -0.36
C ASP A 37 1.19 12.98 -0.48
N PHE A 38 0.21 12.15 -0.85
CA PHE A 38 0.39 10.70 -0.96
C PHE A 38 1.15 10.31 -2.22
N GLU A 39 0.97 11.01 -3.34
CA GLU A 39 1.72 10.76 -4.58
C GLU A 39 3.24 10.90 -4.42
N ASN A 40 3.67 11.71 -3.46
CA ASN A 40 5.08 11.85 -3.10
C ASN A 40 5.53 10.81 -2.03
N GLY A 41 4.68 9.82 -1.72
CA GLY A 41 4.92 8.80 -0.71
C GLY A 41 5.89 7.71 -1.19
N GLY A 42 6.68 7.20 -0.26
CA GLY A 42 7.64 6.11 -0.50
C GLY A 42 7.94 5.34 0.78
N LEU A 43 8.43 4.11 0.65
CA LEU A 43 8.79 3.26 1.79
C LEU A 43 9.82 3.94 2.71
N ASP A 44 10.78 4.66 2.14
CA ASP A 44 11.80 5.38 2.89
C ASP A 44 11.19 6.51 3.74
N LEU A 45 10.19 7.23 3.23
CA LEU A 45 9.46 8.23 4.00
C LEU A 45 8.63 7.61 5.14
N VAL A 46 8.04 6.43 4.91
CA VAL A 46 7.35 5.68 5.97
C VAL A 46 8.34 5.24 7.05
N ARG A 47 9.50 4.69 6.67
CA ARG A 47 10.56 4.29 7.62
C ARG A 47 11.07 5.49 8.42
N ARG A 48 11.26 6.65 7.79
CA ARG A 48 11.62 7.89 8.51
C ARG A 48 10.56 8.27 9.54
N GLU A 49 9.28 8.20 9.18
CA GLU A 49 8.17 8.50 10.09
C GLU A 49 8.14 7.54 11.29
N ILE A 50 8.33 6.24 11.05
CA ILE A 50 8.43 5.24 12.12
C ILE A 50 9.57 5.57 13.09
N ASN A 51 10.76 5.90 12.57
CA ASN A 51 11.91 6.27 13.40
C ASN A 51 11.63 7.53 14.23
N LEU A 52 10.99 8.54 13.64
CA LEU A 52 10.59 9.75 14.36
C LEU A 52 9.62 9.43 15.50
N LEU A 53 8.62 8.59 15.25
CA LEU A 53 7.66 8.16 16.27
C LEU A 53 8.33 7.35 17.38
N GLN A 54 9.21 6.41 17.06
CA GLN A 54 9.95 5.64 18.07
C GLN A 54 10.79 6.56 18.98
N ASN A 55 11.47 7.55 18.41
CA ASN A 55 12.22 8.54 19.20
C ASN A 55 11.30 9.37 20.10
N GLN A 56 10.13 9.80 19.60
CA GLN A 56 9.15 10.53 20.41
C GLN A 56 8.59 9.68 21.56
N GLN A 57 8.26 8.41 21.30
CA GLN A 57 7.74 7.48 22.31
C GLN A 57 8.73 7.21 23.44
N GLN A 58 10.04 7.19 23.15
CA GLN A 58 11.08 7.09 24.18
C GLN A 58 11.08 8.30 25.12
N VAL A 59 10.86 9.50 24.58
CA VAL A 59 10.79 10.75 25.36
C VAL A 59 9.50 10.82 26.18
N THR A 60 8.36 10.46 25.59
CA THR A 60 7.03 10.58 26.23
C THR A 60 6.66 9.39 27.11
N LYS A 61 7.47 8.32 27.13
CA LYS A 61 7.22 7.05 27.83
C LYS A 61 5.92 6.34 27.39
N ASN A 62 5.43 6.64 26.19
CA ASN A 62 4.27 5.99 25.58
C ASN A 62 4.73 5.00 24.50
N LEU A 63 5.30 3.88 24.92
CA LEU A 63 5.86 2.88 24.01
C LEU A 63 4.75 2.08 23.34
N GLN A 64 4.68 2.15 22.01
CA GLN A 64 3.84 1.25 21.22
C GLN A 64 4.74 0.31 20.40
N ASN A 65 4.28 -0.92 20.20
CA ASN A 65 5.08 -1.90 19.48
C ASN A 65 5.08 -1.62 17.97
N MET A 66 6.01 -0.76 17.54
CA MET A 66 6.22 -0.40 16.13
C MET A 66 6.78 -1.54 15.28
N THR A 67 7.32 -2.61 15.88
CA THR A 67 7.77 -3.78 15.11
C THR A 67 6.62 -4.50 14.40
N ARG A 68 5.37 -4.27 14.85
CA ARG A 68 4.15 -4.83 14.25
C ARG A 68 3.99 -4.53 12.77
N VAL A 69 4.46 -3.38 12.30
CA VAL A 69 4.32 -3.00 10.87
C VAL A 69 5.42 -3.56 9.97
N GLN A 70 6.53 -4.05 10.55
CA GLN A 70 7.73 -4.38 9.76
C GLN A 70 7.42 -5.41 8.68
N ARG A 71 6.73 -6.50 9.05
CA ARG A 71 6.42 -7.56 8.09
C ARG A 71 5.54 -7.06 6.94
N PHE A 72 4.58 -6.18 7.23
CA PHE A 72 3.75 -5.56 6.19
C PHE A 72 4.59 -4.68 5.24
N LEU A 73 5.51 -3.88 5.77
CA LEU A 73 6.43 -3.08 4.95
C LEU A 73 7.26 -3.98 4.02
N ASP A 74 7.76 -5.10 4.54
CA ASP A 74 8.54 -6.05 3.74
C ASP A 74 7.66 -6.65 2.63
N ARG A 75 6.41 -7.02 2.93
CA ARG A 75 5.48 -7.58 1.92
C ARG A 75 5.09 -6.58 0.82
N MET A 76 4.86 -5.33 1.18
CA MET A 76 4.53 -4.29 0.19
C MET A 76 5.77 -3.87 -0.61
N ASN A 77 6.97 -3.97 -0.03
CA ASN A 77 8.22 -3.83 -0.78
C ASN A 77 8.43 -5.00 -1.75
N ASP A 78 8.13 -6.24 -1.33
CA ASP A 78 8.16 -7.41 -2.21
C ASP A 78 7.17 -7.22 -3.39
N LEU A 79 5.97 -6.69 -3.14
CA LEU A 79 5.00 -6.37 -4.20
C LEU A 79 5.57 -5.34 -5.18
N GLN A 80 6.15 -4.24 -4.68
CA GLN A 80 6.78 -3.22 -5.52
C GLN A 80 7.86 -3.82 -6.43
N THR A 81 8.77 -4.61 -5.85
CA THR A 81 9.85 -5.29 -6.60
C THR A 81 9.29 -6.24 -7.66
N VAL A 82 8.22 -6.98 -7.35
CA VAL A 82 7.55 -7.85 -8.35
C VAL A 82 6.98 -7.01 -9.48
N LEU A 83 6.22 -5.95 -9.20
CA LEU A 83 5.62 -5.10 -10.24
C LEU A 83 6.69 -4.47 -11.15
N GLU A 84 7.79 -3.97 -10.57
CA GLU A 84 8.94 -3.44 -11.30
C GLU A 84 9.61 -4.51 -12.18
N THR A 85 9.91 -5.67 -11.61
CA THR A 85 10.56 -6.79 -12.33
C THR A 85 9.71 -7.28 -13.50
N LEU A 86 8.40 -7.26 -13.32
CA LEU A 86 7.42 -7.65 -14.30
C LEU A 86 7.09 -6.54 -15.31
N GLY A 87 7.66 -5.34 -15.15
CA GLY A 87 7.51 -4.25 -16.11
C GLY A 87 6.12 -3.61 -16.10
N PHE A 88 5.42 -3.62 -14.96
CA PHE A 88 4.17 -2.88 -14.82
C PHE A 88 4.44 -1.36 -14.93
N PRO A 89 3.53 -0.59 -15.55
CA PRO A 89 3.68 0.85 -15.65
C PRO A 89 3.37 1.54 -14.32
N ALA A 90 3.92 2.74 -14.13
CA ALA A 90 3.59 3.66 -13.04
C ALA A 90 3.64 3.04 -11.62
N VAL A 91 4.55 2.07 -11.39
CA VAL A 91 4.65 1.35 -10.10
C VAL A 91 4.80 2.29 -8.93
N ASP A 92 5.61 3.34 -9.04
CA ASP A 92 5.77 4.34 -7.97
C ASP A 92 4.43 5.01 -7.59
N SER A 93 3.59 5.34 -8.58
CA SER A 93 2.29 5.98 -8.34
C SER A 93 1.25 5.01 -7.74
N VAL A 94 1.33 3.74 -8.12
CA VAL A 94 0.54 2.66 -7.50
C VAL A 94 0.98 2.48 -6.05
N MET A 95 2.27 2.29 -5.81
CA MET A 95 2.82 2.05 -4.48
C MET A 95 2.70 3.27 -3.55
N ALA A 96 2.65 4.49 -4.09
CA ALA A 96 2.32 5.70 -3.35
C ALA A 96 0.96 5.61 -2.63
N CYS A 97 -0.03 4.88 -3.19
CA CYS A 97 -1.32 4.63 -2.55
C CYS A 97 -1.23 3.65 -1.35
N ILE A 98 -0.09 2.99 -1.17
CA ILE A 98 0.23 2.21 0.03
C ILE A 98 1.02 3.07 1.02
N TRP A 99 2.10 3.69 0.55
CA TRP A 99 3.04 4.40 1.40
C TRP A 99 2.49 5.72 1.96
N GLY A 100 1.75 6.48 1.15
CA GLY A 100 1.14 7.76 1.54
C GLY A 100 0.17 7.62 2.70
N PRO A 101 -0.90 6.79 2.60
CA PRO A 101 -1.86 6.58 3.67
C PRO A 101 -1.22 6.03 4.94
N MET A 102 -0.28 5.08 4.81
CA MET A 102 0.41 4.52 5.97
C MET A 102 1.19 5.61 6.73
N ARG A 103 1.96 6.45 6.03
CA ARG A 103 2.64 7.61 6.62
C ARG A 103 1.65 8.57 7.27
N PHE A 104 0.50 8.82 6.62
CA PHE A 104 -0.54 9.68 7.17
C PHE A 104 -1.15 9.13 8.45
N PHE A 105 -1.49 7.84 8.52
CA PHE A 105 -2.02 7.23 9.74
C PHE A 105 -1.00 7.27 10.86
N LEU A 106 0.27 7.01 10.56
CA LEU A 106 1.35 7.14 11.54
C LEU A 106 1.43 8.57 12.10
N LYS A 107 1.32 9.58 11.24
CA LYS A 107 1.31 11.00 11.62
C LYS A 107 0.06 11.45 12.37
N VAL A 108 -1.11 10.89 12.12
CA VAL A 108 -2.35 11.37 12.75
C VAL A 108 -2.68 10.56 14.00
N ALA A 109 -2.48 9.25 13.95
CA ALA A 109 -2.96 8.37 15.00
C ALA A 109 -2.08 8.43 16.26
N HIS A 110 -0.84 8.93 16.22
CA HIS A 110 -0.05 9.15 17.46
C HIS A 110 -0.72 10.11 18.46
N VAL A 111 -1.69 10.91 18.02
CA VAL A 111 -2.52 11.79 18.87
C VAL A 111 -3.67 11.01 19.53
N LEU A 112 -3.95 9.77 19.09
CA LEU A 112 -5.10 8.94 19.45
C LEU A 112 -4.65 7.49 19.74
N ASP A 113 -4.09 7.25 20.93
CA ASP A 113 -3.44 5.98 21.32
C ASP A 113 -4.17 4.70 20.87
N ARG A 114 -5.48 4.60 21.14
CA ARG A 114 -6.29 3.41 20.77
C ARG A 114 -6.47 3.26 19.25
N ALA A 115 -6.62 4.36 18.53
CA ALA A 115 -6.77 4.31 17.08
C ALA A 115 -5.45 3.91 16.40
N PHE A 116 -4.32 4.38 16.94
CA PHE A 116 -3.00 3.96 16.46
C PHE A 116 -2.75 2.48 16.70
N ASP A 117 -3.07 1.98 17.89
CA ASP A 117 -2.89 0.57 18.23
C ASP A 117 -3.68 -0.35 17.29
N ASN A 118 -4.95 -0.01 17.01
CA ASN A 118 -5.79 -0.75 16.07
C ASN A 118 -5.22 -0.75 14.63
N VAL A 119 -4.68 0.39 14.17
CA VAL A 119 -4.05 0.48 12.85
C VAL A 119 -2.81 -0.42 12.79
N LEU A 120 -1.96 -0.40 13.82
CA LEU A 120 -0.80 -1.28 13.89
C LEU A 120 -1.19 -2.76 13.89
N ASP A 121 -2.28 -3.13 14.54
CA ASP A 121 -2.79 -4.51 14.59
C ASP A 121 -3.35 -4.99 13.24
N VAL A 122 -3.99 -4.11 12.47
CA VAL A 122 -4.41 -4.46 11.09
C VAL A 122 -3.18 -4.67 10.21
N TYR A 123 -2.20 -3.77 10.24
CA TYR A 123 -0.96 -3.95 9.49
C TYR A 123 -0.20 -5.21 9.91
N HIS A 124 -0.18 -5.52 11.20
CA HIS A 124 0.42 -6.76 11.69
C HIS A 124 -0.24 -7.99 11.04
N ARG A 125 -1.58 -8.04 11.04
CA ARG A 125 -2.34 -9.13 10.44
C ARG A 125 -2.10 -9.26 8.94
N PHE A 126 -2.10 -8.14 8.20
CA PHE A 126 -1.72 -8.17 6.78
C PHE A 126 -0.33 -8.75 6.58
N GLY A 127 0.67 -8.28 7.35
CA GLY A 127 2.02 -8.81 7.27
C GLY A 127 2.10 -10.32 7.50
N LEU A 128 1.25 -10.89 8.36
CA LEU A 128 1.18 -12.34 8.61
C LEU A 128 0.50 -13.12 7.47
N CYS A 129 -0.50 -12.53 6.82
CA CYS A 129 -1.30 -13.21 5.78
C CYS A 129 -0.71 -13.10 4.37
N ILE A 130 0.08 -12.07 4.09
CA ILE A 130 0.63 -11.81 2.76
C ILE A 130 1.92 -12.63 2.56
N LEU A 131 1.99 -13.29 1.40
CA LEU A 131 3.12 -14.12 1.00
C LEU A 131 4.40 -13.28 0.81
N PRO A 132 5.60 -13.86 1.03
CA PRO A 132 6.87 -13.24 0.63
C PRO A 132 6.99 -13.22 -0.89
N TYR A 133 6.41 -12.21 -1.57
CA TYR A 133 6.26 -12.26 -3.03
C TYR A 133 7.58 -12.35 -3.80
N ASN A 134 8.67 -11.84 -3.24
CA ASN A 134 10.00 -11.94 -3.82
C ASN A 134 10.45 -13.39 -4.05
N ASP A 135 10.00 -14.34 -3.22
CA ASP A 135 10.31 -15.76 -3.36
C ASP A 135 9.56 -16.41 -4.55
N TYR A 136 8.56 -15.72 -5.13
CA TYR A 136 7.65 -16.23 -6.15
C TYR A 136 7.61 -15.38 -7.43
N VAL A 137 8.57 -14.47 -7.64
CA VAL A 137 8.62 -13.56 -8.81
C VAL A 137 8.48 -14.32 -10.14
N THR A 138 9.18 -15.45 -10.28
CA THR A 138 9.11 -16.29 -11.49
C THR A 138 7.73 -16.89 -11.71
N PHE A 139 7.02 -17.24 -10.63
CA PHE A 139 5.65 -17.78 -10.69
C PHE A 139 4.63 -16.71 -11.09
N PHE A 140 4.81 -15.47 -10.61
CA PHE A 140 4.03 -14.31 -11.09
C PHE A 140 4.30 -14.02 -12.58
N GLY A 141 5.52 -14.27 -13.03
CA GLY A 141 5.96 -14.27 -14.43
C GLY A 141 5.13 -15.13 -15.39
N VAL A 142 4.62 -16.26 -14.91
CA VAL A 142 4.15 -17.35 -15.78
C VAL A 142 2.64 -17.56 -15.71
N SER A 143 1.98 -17.13 -14.63
CA SER A 143 0.57 -17.43 -14.38
C SER A 143 -0.27 -16.15 -14.24
N GLN A 144 -1.27 -15.96 -15.11
CA GLN A 144 -2.20 -14.83 -14.98
C GLN A 144 -3.01 -14.89 -13.67
N ASN A 145 -3.36 -16.10 -13.21
CA ASN A 145 -4.09 -16.27 -11.94
C ASN A 145 -3.26 -15.84 -10.73
N SER A 146 -1.92 -15.91 -10.78
CA SER A 146 -1.08 -15.44 -9.69
C SER A 146 -0.98 -13.91 -9.67
N ILE A 147 -1.02 -13.24 -10.83
CA ILE A 147 -1.17 -11.77 -10.89
C ILE A 147 -2.48 -11.31 -10.25
N ARG A 148 -3.59 -12.02 -10.46
CA ARG A 148 -4.87 -11.72 -9.78
C ARG A 148 -4.74 -11.76 -8.26
N CYS A 149 -3.92 -12.65 -7.70
CA CYS A 149 -3.66 -12.68 -6.26
C CYS A 149 -2.95 -11.39 -5.78
N LEU A 150 -2.01 -10.86 -6.55
CA LEU A 150 -1.36 -9.58 -6.25
C LEU A 150 -2.38 -8.42 -6.31
N ILE A 151 -3.25 -8.41 -7.33
CA ILE A 151 -4.30 -7.41 -7.49
C ILE A 151 -5.27 -7.44 -6.30
N HIS A 152 -5.78 -8.61 -5.92
CA HIS A 152 -6.69 -8.74 -4.77
C HIS A 152 -6.03 -8.31 -3.46
N THR A 153 -4.76 -8.65 -3.26
CA THR A 153 -4.05 -8.22 -2.04
C THR A 153 -3.90 -6.70 -2.00
N TYR A 154 -3.60 -6.07 -3.15
CA TYR A 154 -3.51 -4.62 -3.25
C TYR A 154 -4.87 -3.96 -3.00
N ASP A 155 -5.96 -4.51 -3.56
CA ASP A 155 -7.33 -4.03 -3.36
C ASP A 155 -7.75 -4.11 -1.87
N ASP A 156 -7.51 -5.24 -1.19
CA ASP A 156 -7.81 -5.42 0.23
C ASP A 156 -7.11 -4.37 1.11
N VAL A 157 -5.84 -4.04 0.77
CA VAL A 157 -5.08 -3.01 1.48
C VAL A 157 -5.67 -1.62 1.20
N LEU A 158 -6.06 -1.32 -0.03
CA LEU A 158 -6.69 -0.05 -0.38
C LEU A 158 -8.09 0.12 0.23
N GLU A 159 -8.85 -0.96 0.37
CA GLU A 159 -10.14 -0.93 1.07
C GLU A 159 -9.93 -0.55 2.55
N PHE A 160 -8.96 -1.18 3.21
CA PHE A 160 -8.57 -0.80 4.57
C PHE A 160 -8.09 0.66 4.65
N HIS A 161 -7.21 1.09 3.75
CA HIS A 161 -6.72 2.46 3.71
C HIS A 161 -7.86 3.47 3.51
N SER A 162 -8.83 3.17 2.65
CA SER A 162 -10.01 4.01 2.43
C SER A 162 -10.85 4.14 3.70
N ALA A 163 -11.11 3.01 4.36
CA ALA A 163 -11.88 2.98 5.60
C ALA A 163 -11.18 3.77 6.71
N ALA A 164 -9.89 3.52 6.93
CA ALA A 164 -9.09 4.24 7.93
C ALA A 164 -9.01 5.74 7.61
N TYR A 165 -8.73 6.11 6.36
CA TYR A 165 -8.67 7.50 5.93
C TYR A 165 -9.97 8.26 6.19
N SER A 166 -11.13 7.63 5.91
CA SER A 166 -12.43 8.26 6.18
C SER A 166 -12.61 8.62 7.66
N VAL A 167 -12.11 7.78 8.57
CA VAL A 167 -12.20 8.01 10.02
C VAL A 167 -11.19 9.07 10.46
N PHE A 168 -9.93 8.98 10.02
CA PHE A 168 -8.88 9.88 10.47
C PHE A 168 -8.99 11.30 9.90
N SER A 169 -9.40 11.44 8.64
CA SER A 169 -9.55 12.76 7.98
C SER A 169 -10.61 13.65 8.64
N LEU A 170 -11.75 13.08 9.04
CA LEU A 170 -12.80 13.78 9.78
C LEU A 170 -12.29 14.34 11.12
N ARG A 171 -11.38 13.62 11.78
CA ARG A 171 -10.82 14.01 13.08
C ARG A 171 -9.79 15.12 12.97
N VAL A 172 -9.15 15.27 11.80
CA VAL A 172 -8.21 16.36 11.48
C VAL A 172 -8.96 17.60 10.96
N GLY A 173 -10.29 17.60 10.96
CA GLY A 173 -11.11 18.72 10.49
C GLY A 173 -11.08 18.88 8.96
N ARG A 174 -10.80 17.80 8.22
CA ARG A 174 -10.74 17.82 6.75
C ARG A 174 -12.05 17.34 6.15
N THR A 175 -12.52 18.03 5.12
CA THR A 175 -13.71 17.63 4.33
C THR A 175 -13.33 16.56 3.32
N LEU A 176 -14.06 15.45 3.32
CA LEU A 176 -13.93 14.38 2.33
C LEU A 176 -14.66 14.74 1.02
N PRO A 177 -14.19 14.29 -0.15
CA PRO A 177 -15.01 14.32 -1.35
C PRO A 177 -16.23 13.40 -1.19
N ALA A 178 -17.28 13.65 -1.98
CA ALA A 178 -18.44 12.75 -2.02
C ALA A 178 -17.98 11.34 -2.45
N LYS A 179 -18.32 10.32 -1.66
CA LYS A 179 -17.92 8.93 -1.92
C LYS A 179 -18.43 8.50 -3.32
N PRO A 180 -17.56 8.05 -4.23
CA PRO A 180 -18.03 7.43 -5.48
C PRO A 180 -18.82 6.16 -5.14
N LEU A 181 -19.91 5.92 -5.88
CA LEU A 181 -20.70 4.70 -5.76
C LEU A 181 -19.78 3.47 -5.90
N PRO A 182 -19.97 2.40 -5.10
CA PRO A 182 -19.16 1.20 -5.21
C PRO A 182 -19.24 0.69 -6.66
N SER A 183 -18.07 0.51 -7.29
CA SER A 183 -17.98 -0.04 -8.63
C SER A 183 -18.49 -1.48 -8.60
N ALA A 184 -19.76 -1.66 -8.94
CA ALA A 184 -20.36 -2.95 -9.22
C ALA A 184 -19.73 -3.51 -10.51
N ALA A 185 -18.50 -4.02 -10.46
CA ALA A 185 -17.92 -4.92 -11.46
C ALA A 185 -16.44 -5.20 -11.15
N LEU A 186 -16.20 -6.26 -10.39
CA LEU A 186 -15.21 -7.27 -10.74
C LEU A 186 -15.86 -8.64 -10.51
N GLN A 187 -16.88 -8.93 -11.32
CA GLN A 187 -17.29 -10.30 -11.61
C GLN A 187 -16.71 -10.63 -12.98
N ILE A 188 -15.48 -11.17 -13.01
CA ILE A 188 -14.94 -11.95 -14.13
C ILE A 188 -14.12 -13.08 -13.53
#